data_AF-A0AA36MAV3-F1
#
_entry.id   AF-A0AA36MAV3-F1
#
_cell.length_a   1.000
_cell.length_b   1.000
_cell.length_c   1.000
_cell.angle_alpha   90.00
_cell.angle_beta   90.00
_cell.angle_gamma   90.00
#
_symmetry.space_group_name_H-M   'P 1'
#
loop_
_entity.id
_entity.type
_entity.pdbx_description
1 polymer ?
#
loop_
_entity_poly.entity_id
_entity_poly.type
_entity_poly.pdbx_seq_one_letter_code
_entity_poly.pdbx_strand_id
1 'polypeptide(L)'
;MWEMYGEFLITFACETGWEKMLACMANNLQEFLDNLNSMHYFIDQIAFKSEMRGPTFQCESMGEGALRLHYFSHRQGLFPIVKGLVHRTARLLYEMEVRVSVVERSQERRKSGMVEHVVFSLEPDDEHRAGKRLAYKFKRQMNPISEVEANASL
;
A
#
# COMPACT_ATOMS: atom_id res chain seq x y z
N MET A 1 5.97 -18.95 7.50
CA MET A 1 4.93 -19.64 6.71
C MET A 1 4.01 -18.64 6.02
N TRP A 2 3.25 -17.80 6.76
CA TRP A 2 2.32 -16.83 6.16
C TRP A 2 2.98 -15.76 5.27
N GLU A 3 4.19 -15.33 5.60
CA GLU A 3 4.96 -14.38 4.77
C GLU A 3 5.28 -14.98 3.39
N MET A 4 5.84 -16.19 3.35
CA MET A 4 6.05 -16.92 2.09
C MET A 4 4.75 -17.12 1.30
N TYR A 5 3.62 -17.34 1.99
CA TYR A 5 2.33 -17.44 1.32
C TYR A 5 1.90 -16.12 0.66
N GLY A 6 2.18 -14.97 1.28
CA GLY A 6 1.96 -13.66 0.68
C GLY A 6 2.76 -13.45 -0.60
N GLU A 7 4.03 -13.86 -0.62
CA GLU A 7 4.85 -13.81 -1.84
C GLU A 7 4.34 -14.76 -2.92
N PHE A 8 3.97 -15.98 -2.53
CA PHE A 8 3.39 -16.96 -3.42
C PHE A 8 2.11 -16.43 -4.08
N LEU A 9 1.22 -15.77 -3.33
CA LEU A 9 -0.04 -15.23 -3.88
C LEU A 9 0.19 -14.27 -5.05
N ILE A 10 1.14 -13.35 -4.92
CA ILE A 10 1.45 -12.38 -5.98
C ILE A 10 2.11 -13.09 -7.17
N THR A 11 3.06 -13.99 -6.91
CA THR A 11 3.72 -14.78 -7.96
C THR A 11 2.71 -15.59 -8.76
N PHE A 12 1.84 -16.32 -8.06
CA PHE A 12 0.79 -17.13 -8.65
C PHE A 12 -0.20 -16.29 -9.45
N ALA A 13 -0.63 -15.13 -8.94
CA ALA A 13 -1.52 -14.23 -9.66
C ALA A 13 -0.89 -13.76 -10.98
N CYS A 14 0.39 -13.36 -10.95
CA CYS A 14 1.12 -12.98 -12.17
C CYS A 14 1.21 -14.15 -13.16
N GLU A 15 1.65 -15.32 -12.71
CA GLU A 15 1.83 -16.52 -13.55
C GLU A 15 0.52 -17.07 -14.14
N THR A 16 -0.62 -16.82 -13.47
CA THR A 16 -1.95 -17.26 -13.93
C THR A 16 -2.67 -16.21 -14.79
N GLY A 17 -1.97 -15.14 -15.20
CA GLY A 17 -2.45 -14.18 -16.18
C GLY A 17 -3.03 -12.88 -15.62
N TRP A 18 -2.97 -12.67 -14.31
CA TRP A 18 -3.44 -11.42 -13.67
C TRP A 18 -2.39 -10.32 -13.64
N GLU A 19 -1.16 -10.58 -14.08
CA GLU A 19 -0.06 -9.62 -14.08
C GLU A 19 -0.46 -8.27 -14.69
N LYS A 20 -1.04 -8.27 -15.89
CA LYS A 20 -1.46 -7.03 -16.56
C LYS A 20 -2.51 -6.26 -15.77
N MET A 21 -3.46 -6.96 -15.15
CA MET A 21 -4.47 -6.32 -14.29
C MET A 21 -3.79 -5.67 -13.08
N LEU A 22 -2.92 -6.41 -12.39
CA LEU A 22 -2.19 -5.92 -11.21
C LEU A 22 -1.30 -4.73 -11.55
N ALA A 23 -0.59 -4.76 -12.68
CA ALA A 23 0.24 -3.66 -13.16
C ALA A 23 -0.59 -2.42 -13.53
N CYS A 24 -1.81 -2.59 -14.05
CA CYS A 24 -2.72 -1.48 -14.34
C CYS A 24 -3.38 -0.87 -13.10
N MET A 25 -3.29 -1.52 -11.93
CA MET A 25 -3.91 -0.97 -10.71
C MET A 25 -3.25 0.34 -10.27
N ALA A 26 -1.95 0.52 -10.47
CA ALA A 26 -1.21 1.65 -9.90
C ALA A 26 0.17 1.84 -10.52
N ASN A 27 0.65 3.09 -10.56
CA ASN A 27 1.97 3.43 -11.10
C ASN A 27 3.10 3.35 -10.06
N ASN A 28 2.76 3.17 -8.78
CA ASN A 28 3.72 3.03 -7.69
C ASN A 28 3.14 2.19 -6.54
N LEU A 29 4.00 1.80 -5.60
CA LEU A 29 3.62 0.92 -4.49
C LEU A 29 2.56 1.55 -3.58
N GLN A 30 2.63 2.86 -3.30
CA GLN A 30 1.63 3.51 -2.46
C GLN A 30 0.23 3.41 -3.08
N GLU A 31 0.08 3.82 -4.34
CA GLU A 31 -1.18 3.73 -5.08
C GLU A 31 -1.69 2.28 -5.17
N PHE A 32 -0.78 1.31 -5.31
CA PHE A 32 -1.16 -0.11 -5.33
C PHE A 32 -1.83 -0.51 -4.02
N LEU A 33 -1.22 -0.14 -2.89
CA LEU A 33 -1.73 -0.44 -1.55
C LEU A 33 -3.06 0.27 -1.27
N ASP A 34 -3.22 1.51 -1.75
CA ASP A 34 -4.48 2.25 -1.66
C ASP A 34 -5.59 1.56 -2.48
N ASN A 35 -5.24 0.97 -3.63
CA ASN A 35 -6.17 0.30 -4.52
C ASN A 35 -6.52 -1.15 -4.11
N LEU A 36 -5.84 -1.74 -3.11
CA LEU A 36 -6.18 -3.07 -2.60
C LEU A 36 -7.61 -3.16 -2.04
N ASN A 37 -8.11 -2.09 -1.42
CA ASN A 37 -9.49 -2.05 -0.92
C ASN A 37 -10.50 -2.16 -2.07
N SER A 38 -10.28 -1.42 -3.15
CA SER A 38 -11.11 -1.45 -4.35
C SER A 38 -11.07 -2.81 -5.04
N MET A 39 -9.88 -3.42 -5.13
CA MET A 39 -9.72 -4.76 -5.66
C MET A 39 -10.49 -5.80 -4.82
N HIS A 40 -10.37 -5.75 -3.49
CA HIS A 40 -11.12 -6.65 -2.61
C HIS A 40 -12.62 -6.47 -2.77
N TYR A 41 -13.10 -5.22 -2.85
CA TYR A 41 -14.51 -4.94 -3.11
C TYR A 41 -14.98 -5.53 -4.43
N PHE A 42 -14.21 -5.37 -5.52
CA PHE A 42 -14.55 -5.94 -6.82
C PHE A 42 -14.62 -7.47 -6.79
N ILE A 43 -13.62 -8.12 -6.20
CA ILE A 43 -13.57 -9.58 -6.07
C ILE A 43 -14.79 -10.09 -5.29
N ASP A 44 -15.07 -9.49 -4.14
CA ASP A 44 -16.13 -9.94 -3.24
C ASP A 44 -17.53 -9.67 -3.82
N GLN A 45 -17.77 -8.44 -4.28
CA GLN A 45 -19.13 -7.99 -4.64
C GLN A 45 -19.49 -8.22 -6.11
N ILE A 46 -18.51 -8.17 -7.01
CA ILE A 46 -18.76 -8.20 -8.46
C ILE A 46 -18.42 -9.55 -9.05
N ALA A 47 -17.21 -10.05 -8.80
CA ALA A 47 -16.70 -11.25 -9.46
C ALA A 47 -17.28 -12.55 -8.87
N PHE A 48 -17.25 -12.71 -7.54
CA PHE A 48 -17.61 -13.98 -6.89
C PHE A 48 -18.89 -13.93 -6.07
N LYS A 49 -19.43 -12.73 -5.78
CA LYS A 49 -20.59 -12.52 -4.90
C LYS A 49 -20.47 -13.32 -3.60
N SER A 50 -19.28 -13.28 -3.00
CA SER A 50 -19.01 -13.97 -1.75
C SER A 50 -19.43 -13.12 -0.55
N GLU A 51 -19.48 -13.73 0.63
CA GLU A 51 -19.55 -13.01 1.91
C GLU A 51 -18.15 -12.85 2.52
N MET A 52 -17.11 -12.69 1.69
CA MET A 52 -15.73 -12.61 2.16
C MET A 52 -15.45 -11.22 2.71
N ARG A 53 -15.35 -11.11 4.04
CA ARG A 53 -14.81 -9.91 4.68
C ARG A 53 -13.30 -9.82 4.46
N GLY A 54 -12.91 -9.13 3.39
CA GLY A 54 -11.53 -8.79 3.10
C GLY A 54 -10.91 -7.87 4.17
N PRO A 55 -9.58 -7.83 4.25
CA PRO A 55 -8.89 -6.83 5.07
C PRO A 55 -9.08 -5.43 4.49
N THR A 56 -8.81 -4.42 5.31
CA THR A 56 -8.75 -3.01 4.89
C THR A 56 -7.33 -2.49 5.04
N PHE A 57 -6.88 -1.73 4.04
CA PHE A 57 -5.57 -1.09 3.99
C PHE A 57 -5.74 0.43 4.01
N GLN A 58 -4.87 1.14 4.71
CA GLN A 58 -4.73 2.59 4.60
C GLN A 58 -3.24 2.90 4.54
N CYS A 59 -2.80 3.58 3.48
CA CYS A 59 -1.40 3.90 3.27
C CYS A 59 -1.16 5.40 3.43
N GLU A 60 -0.14 5.76 4.21
CA GLU A 60 0.26 7.14 4.44
C GLU A 60 1.71 7.33 3.99
N SER A 61 2.00 8.41 3.27
CA SER A 61 3.37 8.79 2.95
C SER A 61 4.00 9.51 4.14
N MET A 62 5.15 9.01 4.61
CA MET A 62 5.87 9.56 5.75
C MET A 62 6.94 10.60 5.38
N GLY A 63 7.07 10.93 4.08
CA GLY A 63 8.20 11.71 3.56
C GLY A 63 9.43 10.85 3.27
N GLU A 64 10.41 11.39 2.54
CA GLU A 64 11.67 10.70 2.15
C GLU A 64 11.50 9.33 1.46
N GLY A 65 10.31 9.06 0.92
CA GLY A 65 9.99 7.78 0.27
C GLY A 65 9.53 6.68 1.24
N ALA A 66 9.44 6.91 2.54
CA ALA A 66 8.87 5.93 3.46
C ALA A 66 7.33 5.93 3.42
N LEU A 67 6.72 4.77 3.66
CA LEU A 67 5.27 4.60 3.79
C LEU A 67 4.92 3.99 5.15
N ARG A 68 3.78 4.38 5.68
CA ARG A 68 3.14 3.75 6.83
C ARG A 68 1.87 3.06 6.36
N LEU A 69 1.80 1.75 6.53
CA LEU A 69 0.65 0.95 6.11
C LEU A 69 -0.12 0.46 7.33
N HIS A 70 -1.38 0.86 7.41
CA HIS A 70 -2.33 0.36 8.40
C HIS A 70 -3.12 -0.79 7.79
N TYR A 71 -3.10 -1.94 8.46
CA TYR A 71 -3.82 -3.15 8.09
C TYR A 71 -4.87 -3.47 9.14
N PHE A 72 -6.12 -3.62 8.72
CA PHE A 72 -7.23 -4.00 9.59
C PHE A 72 -7.85 -5.31 9.10
N SER A 73 -8.13 -6.25 10.01
CA SER A 73 -8.71 -7.55 9.65
C SER A 73 -9.51 -8.17 10.79
N HIS A 74 -10.65 -8.78 10.47
CA HIS A 74 -11.37 -9.66 11.39
C HIS A 74 -10.70 -11.04 11.55
N ARG A 75 -9.78 -11.40 10.65
CA ARG A 75 -8.99 -12.63 10.71
C ARG A 75 -7.67 -12.34 11.42
N GLN A 76 -7.52 -12.91 12.62
CA GLN A 76 -6.37 -12.66 13.49
C GLN A 76 -5.15 -13.49 13.08
N GLY A 77 -3.96 -12.90 13.22
CA GLY A 77 -2.68 -13.59 13.04
C GLY A 77 -2.26 -13.76 11.57
N LEU A 78 -3.04 -13.22 10.62
CA LEU A 78 -2.74 -13.29 9.19
C LEU A 78 -1.93 -12.09 8.66
N PHE A 79 -1.64 -11.11 9.50
CA PHE A 79 -0.84 -9.94 9.13
C PHE A 79 0.52 -10.28 8.47
N PRO A 80 1.22 -11.41 8.73
CA PRO A 80 2.48 -11.68 8.04
C PRO A 80 2.31 -11.91 6.54
N ILE A 81 1.10 -12.25 6.06
CA ILE A 81 0.78 -12.31 4.61
C ILE A 81 1.06 -10.96 3.95
N VAL A 82 0.76 -9.85 4.64
CA VAL A 82 0.97 -8.49 4.13
C VAL A 82 2.45 -8.24 3.81
N LYS A 83 3.37 -8.74 4.66
CA LYS A 83 4.81 -8.57 4.43
C LYS A 83 5.26 -9.17 3.11
N GLY A 84 4.92 -10.44 2.87
CA GLY A 84 5.29 -11.13 1.63
C GLY A 84 4.60 -10.56 0.40
N LEU A 85 3.33 -10.16 0.55
CA LEU A 85 2.57 -9.49 -0.51
C LEU A 85 3.26 -8.20 -0.94
N VAL A 86 3.57 -7.32 0.03
CA VAL A 86 4.23 -6.03 -0.24
C VAL A 86 5.61 -6.26 -0.89
N HIS A 87 6.42 -7.15 -0.32
CA HIS A 87 7.76 -7.43 -0.83
C HIS A 87 7.71 -7.94 -2.28
N ARG A 88 6.84 -8.91 -2.56
CA ARG A 88 6.75 -9.50 -3.90
C ARG A 88 6.16 -8.54 -4.93
N THR A 89 5.12 -7.79 -4.58
CA THR A 89 4.53 -6.76 -5.45
C THR A 89 5.56 -5.71 -5.80
N ALA A 90 6.27 -5.18 -4.80
CA ALA A 90 7.34 -4.20 -4.98
C ALA A 90 8.37 -4.69 -6.01
N ARG A 91 8.87 -5.91 -5.82
CA ARG A 91 9.88 -6.50 -6.70
C ARG A 91 9.39 -6.80 -8.11
N LEU A 92 8.18 -7.36 -8.27
CA LEU A 92 7.68 -7.78 -9.58
C LEU A 92 7.09 -6.65 -10.41
N LEU A 93 6.32 -5.75 -9.80
CA LEU A 93 5.59 -4.72 -10.55
C LEU A 93 6.36 -3.40 -10.66
N TYR A 94 7.23 -3.12 -9.68
CA TYR A 94 7.94 -1.85 -9.57
C TYR A 94 9.46 -1.99 -9.54
N GLU A 95 9.95 -3.24 -9.66
CA GLU A 95 11.37 -3.59 -9.65
C GLU A 95 12.15 -2.90 -8.51
N MET A 96 11.58 -2.95 -7.30
CA MET A 96 12.10 -2.26 -6.13
C MET A 96 12.22 -3.22 -4.93
N GLU A 97 13.24 -3.01 -4.12
CA GLU A 97 13.40 -3.69 -2.83
C GLU A 97 12.90 -2.78 -1.70
N VAL A 98 12.11 -3.36 -0.80
CA VAL A 98 11.42 -2.66 0.29
C VAL A 98 11.55 -3.47 1.57
N ARG A 99 12.06 -2.82 2.62
CA ARG A 99 12.07 -3.36 3.97
C ARG A 99 10.71 -3.13 4.62
N VAL A 100 10.07 -4.22 5.06
CA VAL A 100 8.76 -4.19 5.72
C VAL A 100 8.91 -4.61 7.19
N SER A 101 8.67 -3.67 8.11
CA SER A 101 8.74 -3.91 9.55
C SER A 101 7.39 -3.67 10.21
N VAL A 102 7.08 -4.40 11.28
CA VAL A 102 5.89 -4.17 12.10
C VAL A 102 6.26 -3.18 13.19
N VAL A 103 5.51 -2.09 13.28
CA VAL A 103 5.73 -1.00 14.25
C VAL A 103 4.76 -1.14 15.42
N GLU A 104 3.51 -1.48 15.14
CA GLU A 104 2.46 -1.59 16.15
C GLU A 104 1.53 -2.74 15.83
N ARG A 105 1.01 -3.38 16.89
CA ARG A 105 -0.05 -4.39 16.81
C ARG A 105 -1.04 -4.15 17.94
N SER A 106 -2.30 -4.08 17.59
CA SER A 106 -3.39 -3.93 18.53
C SER A 106 -4.60 -4.77 18.11
N GLN A 107 -5.52 -4.99 19.05
CA GLN A 107 -6.80 -5.63 18.77
C GLN A 107 -7.90 -4.80 19.43
N GLU A 108 -8.95 -4.53 18.66
CA GLU A 108 -10.08 -3.73 19.10
C GLU A 108 -11.38 -4.52 18.94
N ARG A 109 -12.21 -4.52 19.98
CA ARG A 109 -13.55 -5.11 19.91
C ARG A 109 -14.54 -4.09 19.37
N ARG A 110 -15.02 -4.32 18.14
CA ARG A 110 -16.04 -3.51 17.48
C ARG A 110 -17.40 -4.21 17.51
N LYS A 111 -18.47 -3.49 17.16
CA LYS A 111 -19.82 -4.08 17.01
C LYS A 111 -19.85 -5.28 16.05
N SER A 112 -18.98 -5.28 15.04
CA SER A 112 -18.88 -6.32 14.01
C SER A 112 -17.98 -7.50 14.37
N GLY A 113 -17.33 -7.49 15.54
CA GLY A 113 -16.40 -8.51 16.01
C GLY A 113 -15.05 -7.94 16.47
N MET A 114 -14.10 -8.82 16.77
CA MET A 114 -12.72 -8.43 17.05
C MET A 114 -12.02 -8.05 15.75
N VAL A 115 -11.30 -6.93 15.76
CA VAL A 115 -10.51 -6.44 14.64
C VAL A 115 -9.05 -6.36 15.09
N GLU A 116 -8.17 -7.07 14.39
CA GLU A 116 -6.72 -6.88 14.51
C GLU A 116 -6.31 -5.66 13.67
N HIS A 117 -5.54 -4.76 14.27
CA HIS A 117 -4.92 -3.63 13.59
C HIS A 117 -3.40 -3.77 13.69
N VAL A 118 -2.72 -3.75 12.56
CA VAL A 118 -1.26 -3.81 12.47
C VAL A 118 -0.75 -2.63 11.67
N VAL A 119 0.25 -1.94 12.20
CA VAL A 119 0.93 -0.83 11.52
C VAL A 119 2.29 -1.31 11.05
N PHE A 120 2.58 -1.12 9.78
CA PHE A 120 3.86 -1.45 9.16
C PHE A 120 4.62 -0.17 8.75
N SER A 121 5.95 -0.19 8.89
CA SER A 121 6.86 0.76 8.22
C SER A 121 7.40 0.09 6.96
N LEU A 122 7.30 0.79 5.83
CA LEU A 122 7.82 0.37 4.54
C LEU A 122 8.86 1.39 4.10
N GLU A 123 10.10 0.93 3.98
CA GLU A 123 11.24 1.78 3.65
C GLU A 123 11.99 1.18 2.46
N PRO A 124 12.57 2.00 1.58
CA PRO A 124 13.41 1.48 0.51
C PRO A 124 14.61 0.77 1.14
N ASP A 125 14.99 -0.38 0.60
CA ASP A 125 16.17 -1.11 1.08
C ASP A 125 17.47 -0.46 0.58
N ASP A 126 18.60 -0.82 1.17
CA ASP A 126 19.93 -0.26 0.86
C ASP A 126 20.34 -0.52 -0.62
N GLU A 127 19.77 -1.53 -1.27
CA GLU A 127 19.97 -1.84 -2.70
C GLU A 127 19.06 -1.04 -3.65
N HIS A 128 18.27 -0.10 -3.13
CA HIS A 128 17.34 0.69 -3.92
C HIS A 128 18.07 1.59 -4.94
N ARG A 129 17.83 1.35 -6.24
CA ARG A 129 18.42 2.15 -7.32
C ARG A 129 17.78 3.54 -7.40
N ALA A 130 18.62 4.58 -7.41
CA ALA A 130 18.20 5.95 -7.62
C ALA A 130 17.35 6.09 -8.91
N GLY A 131 16.06 6.46 -8.76
CA GLY A 131 15.14 6.69 -9.87
C GLY A 131 13.78 5.98 -9.76
N LYS A 132 13.69 4.89 -8.99
CA LYS A 132 12.42 4.25 -8.63
C LYS A 132 11.90 4.94 -7.37
N ARG A 133 10.60 5.21 -7.26
CA ARG A 133 10.04 5.97 -6.13
C ARG A 133 8.95 5.15 -5.44
N LEU A 134 9.00 5.07 -4.12
CA LEU A 134 7.93 4.49 -3.29
C LEU A 134 6.62 5.30 -3.35
N ALA A 135 6.74 6.61 -3.54
CA ALA A 135 5.62 7.55 -3.66
C ALA A 135 5.94 8.65 -4.69
N TYR A 136 4.92 9.13 -5.42
CA TYR A 136 5.07 10.28 -6.30
C TYR A 136 5.15 11.57 -5.46
N LYS A 137 6.23 12.36 -5.60
CA LYS A 137 6.26 13.72 -5.04
C LYS A 137 5.29 14.60 -5.83
N PHE A 138 4.06 14.83 -5.36
CA PHE A 138 3.37 16.08 -5.68
C PHE A 138 3.89 17.16 -4.73
N LYS A 139 4.93 17.89 -5.15
CA LYS A 139 5.05 19.29 -4.72
C LYS A 139 3.92 20.02 -5.43
N ARG A 140 2.74 20.13 -4.81
CA ARG A 140 1.86 21.25 -5.15
C ARG A 140 2.56 22.47 -4.59
N GLN A 141 3.35 23.15 -5.43
CA GLN A 141 3.70 24.53 -5.15
C GLN A 141 2.38 25.29 -5.10
N MET A 142 1.81 25.47 -3.92
CA MET A 142 1.04 26.67 -3.68
C MET A 142 2.08 27.79 -3.74
N ASN A 143 2.13 28.49 -4.87
CA ASN A 143 2.71 29.82 -4.89
C ASN A 143 1.96 30.62 -3.82
N PRO A 144 2.65 31.17 -2.80
CA PRO A 144 2.08 32.29 -2.07
C PRO A 144 1.86 33.36 -3.14
N ILE A 145 0.62 33.81 -3.29
CA ILE A 145 0.33 35.04 -4.03
C ILE A 145 1.29 36.09 -3.47
N SER A 146 2.10 36.64 -4.37
CA SER A 146 3.13 37.62 -4.10
C SER A 146 2.64 38.66 -3.10
N GLU A 147 3.40 38.79 -2.01
CA GLU A 147 3.41 40.00 -1.21
C GLU A 147 3.54 41.20 -2.15
N VAL A 148 2.55 42.09 -2.02
CA VAL A 148 2.76 43.53 -2.04
C VAL A 148 3.02 44.12 -3.43
N GLU A 149 1.92 44.43 -4.12
CA GLU A 149 1.80 45.64 -4.94
C GLU A 149 1.95 46.89 -4.05
N ALA A 150 3.14 47.09 -3.46
CA ALA A 150 3.60 48.40 -3.06
C ALA A 150 4.79 48.75 -3.95
N ASN A 151 4.61 49.83 -4.72
CA ASN A 151 5.60 50.58 -5.48
C ASN A 151 5.78 50.20 -6.96
N ALA A 152 4.81 50.59 -7.79
CA ALA A 152 5.12 51.22 -9.08
C ALA A 152 3.91 52.04 -9.63
N SER A 153 4.00 53.36 -9.43
CA SER A 153 3.55 54.40 -10.39
C SER A 153 2.04 54.70 -10.54
N LEU A 154 1.52 55.64 -9.72
CA LEU A 154 1.08 57.00 -10.11
C LEU A 154 0.41 57.72 -8.93
#